data_AF-A0AA42V8A5-F1
#
_entry.id   AF-A0AA42V8A5-F1
#
_cell.length_a   1.000
_cell.length_b   1.000
_cell.length_c   1.000
_cell.angle_alpha   90.00
_cell.angle_beta   90.00
_cell.angle_gamma   90.00
#
_symmetry.space_group_name_H-M   'P 1'
#
loop_
_entity.id
_entity.type
_entity.pdbx_description
1 polymer ?
#
loop_
_entity_poly.entity_id
_entity_poly.type
_entity_poly.pdbx_seq_one_letter_code
_entity_poly.pdbx_strand_id
1 'polypeptide(L)'
;MTESAEKNFPAYSHLPLSNTDDNNLKRFIVITSIKPDLWSYISEAIKKRVEQTIKVMEVTSLIEYRLTKASENIEDVKSYFISAIAGKPDDELKKLVKESPSPLLVNKAINIFVESGSFASAYNNGVNILLHHGEFIDDDGLKLVFEKSLSSSWRGINQILNAGGIGDVFAELYLKTKCKVLDHKKLWKDFWEELNEKGFEYPPLDALMTTDGLIIIDPVDA
;
A
#
# COMPACT_ATOMS: atom_id res chain seq x y z
N MET A 1 -7.84 -63.65 31.13
CA MET A 1 -7.07 -63.48 29.87
C MET A 1 -8.09 -63.61 28.75
N THR A 2 -8.53 -62.56 28.07
CA THR A 2 -7.78 -61.43 27.49
C THR A 2 -8.62 -60.16 27.46
N GLU A 3 -8.00 -59.06 27.88
CA GLU A 3 -8.51 -57.69 27.91
C GLU A 3 -8.82 -57.10 26.52
N SER A 4 -9.80 -56.19 26.51
CA SER A 4 -10.16 -55.32 25.40
C SER A 4 -9.02 -54.38 25.05
N ALA A 5 -8.62 -54.39 23.77
CA ALA A 5 -7.76 -53.35 23.21
C ALA A 5 -8.59 -52.09 22.93
N GLU A 6 -8.76 -51.23 23.94
CA GLU A 6 -9.07 -49.82 23.72
C GLU A 6 -7.85 -49.18 23.04
N LYS A 7 -8.03 -48.78 21.78
CA LYS A 7 -7.06 -47.99 21.04
C LYS A 7 -6.96 -46.60 21.67
N ASN A 8 -5.96 -46.42 22.52
CA ASN A 8 -5.45 -45.12 22.95
C ASN A 8 -5.00 -44.33 21.71
N PHE A 9 -5.87 -43.45 21.21
CA PHE A 9 -5.42 -42.32 20.41
C PHE A 9 -4.65 -41.38 21.34
N PRO A 10 -3.42 -40.96 21.01
CA PRO A 10 -2.74 -39.97 21.82
C PRO A 10 -3.57 -38.68 21.75
N ALA A 11 -4.04 -38.25 22.91
CA ALA A 11 -4.53 -36.90 23.09
C ALA A 11 -3.43 -35.97 22.59
N TYR A 12 -3.68 -35.24 21.50
CA TYR A 12 -2.89 -34.08 21.16
C TYR A 12 -3.08 -33.12 22.32
N SER A 13 -2.16 -33.19 23.28
CA SER A 13 -2.03 -32.20 24.32
C SER A 13 -1.98 -30.85 23.63
N HIS A 14 -2.90 -29.98 24.00
CA HIS A 14 -2.78 -28.55 23.75
C HIS A 14 -1.40 -28.15 24.27
N LEU A 15 -0.41 -28.07 23.37
CA LEU A 15 0.86 -27.42 23.65
C LEU A 15 0.47 -26.03 24.14
N PRO A 16 0.69 -25.70 25.43
CA PRO A 16 0.30 -24.40 25.92
C PRO A 16 1.18 -23.42 25.18
N LEU A 17 0.58 -22.63 24.30
CA LEU A 17 1.23 -21.47 23.72
C LEU A 17 1.55 -20.41 24.80
N SER A 18 1.51 -20.75 26.10
CA SER A 18 1.94 -19.94 27.23
C SER A 18 3.47 -19.84 27.33
N ASN A 19 4.23 -20.83 26.84
CA ASN A 19 5.71 -20.79 26.80
C ASN A 19 6.27 -20.37 25.44
N THR A 20 5.43 -19.89 24.54
CA THR A 20 5.83 -19.49 23.19
C THR A 20 6.71 -18.26 23.25
N ASP A 21 7.98 -18.38 22.88
CA ASP A 21 8.88 -17.26 22.60
C ASP A 21 8.23 -16.32 21.56
N ASP A 22 8.46 -15.01 21.69
CA ASP A 22 7.89 -13.99 20.80
C ASP A 22 8.22 -14.27 19.32
N ASN A 23 9.35 -14.93 19.05
CA ASN A 23 9.71 -15.39 17.71
C ASN A 23 8.73 -16.41 17.12
N ASN A 24 8.18 -17.30 17.94
CA ASN A 24 7.17 -18.27 17.49
C ASN A 24 5.81 -17.58 17.26
N LEU A 25 5.47 -16.54 18.03
CA LEU A 25 4.29 -15.72 17.77
C LEU A 25 4.43 -14.93 16.47
N LYS A 26 5.61 -14.37 16.19
CA LYS A 26 5.90 -13.69 14.92
C LYS A 26 5.81 -14.65 13.72
N ARG A 27 6.34 -15.87 13.84
CA ARG A 27 6.18 -16.92 12.80
C ARG A 27 4.72 -17.30 12.60
N PHE A 28 3.93 -17.33 13.66
CA PHE A 28 2.50 -17.59 13.57
C PHE A 28 1.78 -16.53 12.73
N ILE A 29 2.13 -15.24 12.86
CA ILE A 29 1.58 -14.15 12.01
C ILE A 29 1.83 -14.43 10.52
N VAL A 30 3.01 -14.92 10.15
CA VAL A 30 3.32 -15.27 8.76
C VAL A 30 2.41 -16.41 8.29
N ILE A 31 2.21 -17.44 9.12
CA ILE A 31 1.33 -18.57 8.78
C ILE A 31 -0.12 -18.08 8.58
N THR A 32 -0.62 -17.22 9.47
CA THR A 32 -1.99 -16.69 9.36
C THR A 32 -2.17 -15.72 8.20
N SER A 33 -1.10 -15.06 7.73
CA SER A 33 -1.14 -14.29 6.49
C SER A 33 -1.39 -15.16 5.24
N ILE A 34 -1.00 -16.44 5.30
CA ILE A 34 -1.18 -17.41 4.21
C ILE A 34 -2.49 -18.18 4.38
N LYS A 35 -2.87 -18.50 5.63
CA LYS A 35 -4.11 -19.21 5.98
C LYS A 35 -4.89 -18.46 7.07
N PRO A 36 -5.65 -17.41 6.69
CA PRO A 36 -6.39 -16.57 7.64
C PRO A 36 -7.38 -17.34 8.53
N ASP A 37 -8.00 -18.40 8.00
CA ASP A 37 -8.99 -19.22 8.72
C ASP A 37 -8.46 -19.82 10.02
N LEU A 38 -7.14 -20.04 10.11
CA LEU A 38 -6.49 -20.54 11.32
C LEU A 38 -6.64 -19.61 12.52
N TRP A 39 -6.91 -18.31 12.28
CA TRP A 39 -7.15 -17.32 13.34
C TRP A 39 -8.41 -17.64 14.17
N SER A 40 -9.39 -18.35 13.60
CA SER A 40 -10.59 -18.74 14.35
C SER A 40 -10.33 -19.84 15.38
N TYR A 41 -9.26 -20.61 15.21
CA TYR A 41 -8.93 -21.78 16.04
C TYR A 41 -7.97 -21.48 17.19
N ILE A 42 -7.45 -20.25 17.28
CA ILE A 42 -6.58 -19.85 18.38
C ILE A 42 -7.39 -19.27 19.54
N SER A 43 -6.94 -19.53 20.76
CA SER A 43 -7.59 -18.99 21.95
C SER A 43 -7.39 -17.48 22.08
N GLU A 44 -8.33 -16.82 22.75
CA GLU A 44 -8.25 -15.38 23.06
C GLU A 44 -6.97 -15.00 23.81
N ALA A 45 -6.47 -15.89 24.68
CA ALA A 45 -5.19 -15.68 25.36
C ALA A 45 -4.02 -15.55 24.38
N ILE A 46 -4.01 -16.35 23.31
CA ILE A 46 -2.97 -16.29 22.27
C ILE A 46 -3.13 -15.02 21.44
N LYS A 47 -4.36 -14.68 21.03
CA LYS A 47 -4.65 -13.44 20.30
C LYS A 47 -4.16 -12.21 21.07
N LYS A 48 -4.40 -12.19 22.39
CA LYS A 48 -3.93 -11.10 23.25
C LYS A 48 -2.41 -11.01 23.29
N ARG A 49 -1.71 -12.14 23.30
CA ARG A 49 -0.24 -12.16 23.21
C ARG A 49 0.25 -11.66 21.85
N VAL A 50 -0.38 -12.09 20.74
CA VAL A 50 -0.07 -11.61 19.39
C VAL A 50 -0.25 -10.09 19.28
N GLU A 51 -1.32 -9.54 19.85
CA GLU A 51 -1.53 -8.08 19.94
C GLU A 51 -0.35 -7.39 20.62
N GLN A 52 0.09 -7.88 21.79
CA GLN A 52 1.21 -7.27 22.52
C GLN A 52 2.51 -7.39 21.73
N THR A 53 2.78 -8.54 21.11
CA THR A 53 3.96 -8.73 20.25
C THR A 53 3.95 -7.74 19.09
N ILE A 54 2.83 -7.55 18.40
CA ILE A 54 2.70 -6.59 17.28
C ILE A 54 2.93 -5.15 17.74
N LYS A 55 2.38 -4.76 18.90
CA LYS A 55 2.51 -3.38 19.42
C LYS A 55 3.94 -2.94 19.68
N VAL A 56 4.83 -3.87 20.04
CA VAL A 56 6.24 -3.58 20.34
C VAL A 56 7.18 -3.91 19.18
N MET A 57 6.66 -4.40 18.04
CA MET A 57 7.48 -4.69 16.87
C MET A 57 8.01 -3.40 16.24
N GLU A 58 9.29 -3.44 15.84
CA GLU A 58 9.87 -2.41 14.98
C GLU A 58 9.40 -2.57 13.54
N VAL A 59 9.42 -1.47 12.77
CA VAL A 59 8.96 -1.47 11.37
C VAL A 59 9.64 -2.57 10.54
N THR A 60 10.94 -2.76 10.72
CA THR A 60 11.67 -3.84 10.02
C THR A 60 11.07 -5.22 10.30
N SER A 61 10.64 -5.49 11.54
CA SER A 61 9.93 -6.73 11.87
C SER A 61 8.51 -6.76 11.31
N LEU A 62 7.77 -5.64 11.29
CA LEU A 62 6.43 -5.59 10.67
C LEU A 62 6.51 -6.02 9.19
N ILE A 63 7.55 -5.55 8.49
CA ILE A 63 7.84 -5.89 7.08
C ILE A 63 8.27 -7.36 6.96
N GLU A 64 9.30 -7.79 7.71
CA GLU A 64 9.87 -9.14 7.65
C GLU A 64 8.81 -10.23 7.86
N TYR A 65 7.91 -10.01 8.83
CA TYR A 65 6.85 -10.95 9.17
C TYR A 65 5.53 -10.70 8.40
N ARG A 66 5.57 -9.87 7.35
CA ARG A 66 4.46 -9.63 6.41
C ARG A 66 3.15 -9.24 7.10
N LEU A 67 3.24 -8.44 8.16
CA LEU A 67 2.10 -8.14 9.00
C LEU A 67 1.00 -7.39 8.22
N THR A 68 1.39 -6.56 7.26
CA THR A 68 0.45 -5.88 6.36
C THR A 68 -0.44 -6.89 5.62
N LYS A 69 0.13 -8.03 5.17
CA LYS A 69 -0.63 -9.07 4.47
C LYS A 69 -1.59 -9.82 5.38
N ALA A 70 -1.18 -10.10 6.62
CA ALA A 70 -2.07 -10.69 7.62
C ALA A 70 -3.25 -9.74 7.94
N SER A 71 -2.95 -8.45 8.04
CA SER A 71 -3.91 -7.39 8.36
C SER A 71 -4.97 -7.18 7.28
N GLU A 72 -4.67 -7.48 6.02
CA GLU A 72 -5.67 -7.42 4.94
C GLU A 72 -6.79 -8.45 5.11
N ASN A 73 -6.53 -9.57 5.80
CA ASN A 73 -7.42 -10.72 5.83
C ASN A 73 -7.98 -11.04 7.22
N ILE A 74 -7.41 -10.45 8.28
CA ILE A 74 -7.80 -10.71 9.67
C ILE A 74 -8.05 -9.38 10.38
N GLU A 75 -9.32 -9.10 10.71
CA GLU A 75 -9.74 -7.80 11.27
C GLU A 75 -9.08 -7.50 12.63
N ASP A 76 -8.92 -8.50 13.49
CA ASP A 76 -8.19 -8.34 14.76
C ASP A 76 -6.75 -7.87 14.50
N VAL A 77 -6.04 -8.55 13.61
CA VAL A 77 -4.64 -8.24 13.27
C VAL A 77 -4.54 -6.87 12.61
N LYS A 78 -5.51 -6.49 11.77
CA LYS A 78 -5.62 -5.16 11.20
C LYS A 78 -5.68 -4.07 12.27
N SER A 79 -6.53 -4.25 13.28
CA SER A 79 -6.64 -3.30 14.39
C SER A 79 -5.32 -3.19 15.17
N TYR A 80 -4.61 -4.31 15.33
CA TYR A 80 -3.31 -4.36 16.03
C TYR A 80 -2.23 -3.64 15.21
N PHE A 81 -2.19 -3.89 13.89
CA PHE A 81 -1.26 -3.25 12.96
C PHE A 81 -1.46 -1.74 12.92
N ILE A 82 -2.69 -1.26 12.75
CA ILE A 82 -3.01 0.17 12.74
C ILE A 82 -2.55 0.83 14.04
N SER A 83 -2.81 0.17 15.18
CA SER A 83 -2.36 0.65 16.48
C SER A 83 -0.83 0.69 16.61
N ALA A 84 -0.13 -0.30 16.07
CA ALA A 84 1.33 -0.38 16.14
C ALA A 84 2.03 0.70 15.30
N ILE A 85 1.44 1.10 14.17
CA ILE A 85 2.05 2.10 13.29
C ILE A 85 1.67 3.55 13.65
N ALA A 86 0.61 3.77 14.44
CA ALA A 86 0.11 5.10 14.77
C ALA A 86 1.13 6.02 15.48
N GLY A 87 2.09 5.44 16.21
CA GLY A 87 3.13 6.18 16.94
C GLY A 87 4.53 6.09 16.33
N LYS A 88 4.68 5.50 15.14
CA LYS A 88 6.00 5.31 14.52
C LYS A 88 6.48 6.61 13.84
N PRO A 89 7.79 6.90 13.86
CA PRO A 89 8.37 8.04 13.14
C PRO A 89 8.06 8.01 11.64
N ASP A 90 7.98 9.19 11.00
CA ASP A 90 7.61 9.28 9.59
C ASP A 90 8.61 8.62 8.64
N ASP A 91 9.90 8.61 8.96
CA ASP A 91 10.93 7.93 8.18
C ASP A 91 10.78 6.41 8.24
N GLU A 92 10.46 5.87 9.42
CA GLU A 92 10.12 4.45 9.57
C GLU A 92 8.83 4.10 8.84
N LEU A 93 7.78 4.92 8.96
CA LEU A 93 6.53 4.72 8.24
C LEU A 93 6.74 4.78 6.73
N LYS A 94 7.58 5.69 6.24
CA LYS A 94 7.93 5.76 4.82
C LYS A 94 8.61 4.48 4.34
N LYS A 95 9.50 3.90 5.15
CA LYS A 95 10.10 2.58 4.87
C LYS A 95 9.04 1.48 4.80
N LEU A 96 8.13 1.43 5.77
CA LEU A 96 7.02 0.46 5.80
C LEU A 96 6.17 0.54 4.53
N VAL A 97 5.72 1.74 4.17
CA VAL A 97 4.90 1.97 2.98
C VAL A 97 5.67 1.51 1.74
N LYS A 98 6.93 1.95 1.57
CA LYS A 98 7.75 1.56 0.41
C LYS A 98 7.89 0.05 0.24
N GLU A 99 8.09 -0.68 1.34
CA GLU A 99 8.43 -2.11 1.32
C GLU A 99 7.20 -3.03 1.46
N SER A 100 6.01 -2.51 1.76
CA SER A 100 4.80 -3.32 1.98
C SER A 100 3.57 -2.76 1.28
N PRO A 101 3.48 -2.87 -0.07
CA PRO A 101 2.31 -2.41 -0.82
C PRO A 101 1.01 -3.04 -0.31
N SER A 102 0.03 -2.21 0.03
CA SER A 102 -1.25 -2.68 0.59
C SER A 102 -2.36 -1.63 0.49
N PRO A 103 -3.63 -2.04 0.33
CA PRO A 103 -4.77 -1.12 0.44
C PRO A 103 -4.86 -0.43 1.80
N LEU A 104 -4.29 -1.00 2.87
CA LEU A 104 -4.28 -0.36 4.20
C LEU A 104 -3.33 0.85 4.27
N LEU A 105 -2.38 0.96 3.33
CA LEU A 105 -1.34 1.98 3.34
C LEU A 105 -1.45 2.97 2.17
N VAL A 106 -2.41 2.78 1.26
CA VAL A 106 -2.55 3.59 0.03
C VAL A 106 -2.65 5.09 0.33
N ASN A 107 -3.40 5.50 1.34
CA ASN A 107 -3.54 6.91 1.70
C ASN A 107 -2.21 7.51 2.20
N LYS A 108 -1.42 6.75 2.97
CA LYS A 108 -0.09 7.21 3.40
C LYS A 108 0.87 7.25 2.20
N ALA A 109 0.77 6.32 1.25
CA ALA A 109 1.55 6.33 0.02
C ALA A 109 1.27 7.57 -0.84
N ILE A 110 -0.02 7.92 -1.02
CA ILE A 110 -0.45 9.14 -1.70
C ILE A 110 0.13 10.37 -0.98
N ASN A 111 -0.06 10.48 0.34
CA ASN A 111 0.45 11.61 1.12
C ASN A 111 1.96 11.79 0.97
N ILE A 112 2.75 10.71 1.07
CA ILE A 112 4.21 10.77 0.88
C ILE A 112 4.59 11.29 -0.51
N PHE A 113 3.84 10.92 -1.56
CA PHE A 113 4.08 11.41 -2.90
C PHE A 113 3.70 12.90 -3.04
N VAL A 114 2.49 13.29 -2.63
CA VAL A 114 2.00 14.65 -2.85
C VAL A 114 2.71 15.71 -1.98
N GLU A 115 3.30 15.28 -0.85
CA GLU A 115 4.10 16.13 0.05
C GLU A 115 5.59 16.21 -0.37
N SER A 116 5.94 15.71 -1.56
CA SER A 116 7.32 15.76 -2.06
C SER A 116 7.84 17.20 -2.17
N GLY A 117 8.80 17.57 -1.32
CA GLY A 117 9.35 18.94 -1.24
C GLY A 117 10.42 19.30 -2.27
N SER A 118 10.75 18.40 -3.19
CA SER A 118 11.76 18.60 -4.24
C SER A 118 11.47 17.73 -5.46
N PHE A 119 11.99 18.13 -6.62
CA PHE A 119 11.92 17.33 -7.86
C PHE A 119 12.41 15.89 -7.66
N ALA A 120 13.58 15.72 -7.01
CA ALA A 120 14.16 14.41 -6.77
C ALA A 120 13.27 13.56 -5.84
N SER A 121 12.70 14.14 -4.80
CA SER A 121 11.77 13.42 -3.93
C SER A 121 10.46 13.07 -4.65
N ALA A 122 9.94 13.94 -5.53
CA ALA A 122 8.71 13.69 -6.26
C ALA A 122 8.84 12.50 -7.19
N TYR A 123 9.91 12.45 -8.00
CA TYR A 123 10.19 11.30 -8.85
C TYR A 123 10.43 10.03 -8.03
N ASN A 124 11.29 10.09 -7.00
CA ASN A 124 11.60 8.91 -6.19
C ASN A 124 10.38 8.35 -5.44
N ASN A 125 9.53 9.21 -4.89
CA ASN A 125 8.30 8.81 -4.21
C ASN A 125 7.27 8.30 -5.24
N GLY A 126 7.20 8.90 -6.43
CA GLY A 126 6.35 8.42 -7.52
C GLY A 126 6.66 6.97 -7.88
N VAL A 127 7.93 6.70 -8.23
CA VAL A 127 8.40 5.37 -8.65
C VAL A 127 8.33 4.34 -7.52
N ASN A 128 8.90 4.65 -6.36
CA ASN A 128 9.13 3.64 -5.33
C ASN A 128 7.99 3.49 -4.32
N ILE A 129 7.00 4.39 -4.32
CA ILE A 129 5.95 4.43 -3.30
C ILE A 129 4.57 4.47 -3.95
N LEU A 130 4.26 5.54 -4.69
CA LEU A 130 2.93 5.73 -5.28
C LEU A 130 2.58 4.59 -6.24
N LEU A 131 3.46 4.31 -7.20
CA LEU A 131 3.23 3.29 -8.23
C LEU A 131 3.12 1.87 -7.66
N HIS A 132 3.78 1.59 -6.54
CA HIS A 132 3.63 0.30 -5.87
C HIS A 132 2.22 0.12 -5.28
N HIS A 133 1.51 1.20 -4.97
CA HIS A 133 0.14 1.18 -4.43
C HIS A 133 -0.92 1.53 -5.47
N GLY A 134 -0.54 1.78 -6.73
CA GLY A 134 -1.44 2.33 -7.75
C GLY A 134 -2.68 1.48 -8.01
N GLU A 135 -2.60 0.16 -7.81
CA GLU A 135 -3.75 -0.75 -7.97
C GLU A 135 -4.78 -0.67 -6.83
N PHE A 136 -4.45 0.02 -5.73
CA PHE A 136 -5.34 0.21 -4.58
C PHE A 136 -5.96 1.62 -4.56
N ILE A 137 -5.58 2.49 -5.50
CA ILE A 137 -6.08 3.86 -5.56
C ILE A 137 -7.50 3.85 -6.14
N ASP A 138 -8.42 4.48 -5.41
CA ASP A 138 -9.79 4.74 -5.81
C ASP A 138 -9.96 6.16 -6.36
N ASP A 139 -11.19 6.54 -6.68
CA ASP A 139 -11.54 7.83 -7.28
C ASP A 139 -11.09 9.01 -6.41
N ASP A 140 -11.26 8.92 -5.09
CA ASP A 140 -10.92 10.01 -4.17
C ASP A 140 -9.41 10.11 -3.96
N GLY A 141 -8.72 8.96 -3.88
CA GLY A 141 -7.26 8.91 -3.87
C GLY A 141 -6.65 9.50 -5.15
N LEU A 142 -7.23 9.18 -6.31
CA LEU A 142 -6.74 9.71 -7.60
C LEU A 142 -6.97 11.21 -7.72
N LYS A 143 -8.16 11.72 -7.32
CA LYS A 143 -8.43 13.17 -7.27
C LYS A 143 -7.42 13.88 -6.37
N LEU A 144 -7.11 13.32 -5.20
CA LEU A 144 -6.14 13.89 -4.28
C LEU A 144 -4.73 13.97 -4.91
N VAL A 145 -4.31 12.90 -5.62
CA VAL A 145 -3.05 12.90 -6.36
C VAL A 145 -3.02 14.04 -7.38
N PHE A 146 -4.07 14.20 -8.19
CA PHE A 146 -4.14 15.24 -9.22
C PHE A 146 -4.16 16.65 -8.63
N GLU A 147 -5.09 16.93 -7.71
CA GLU A 147 -5.23 18.24 -7.06
C GLU A 147 -3.89 18.70 -6.48
N LYS A 148 -3.23 17.84 -5.71
CA LYS A 148 -1.97 18.19 -5.06
C LYS A 148 -0.80 18.26 -6.03
N SER A 149 -0.78 17.42 -7.06
CA SER A 149 0.24 17.52 -8.12
C SER A 149 0.16 18.88 -8.81
N LEU A 150 -1.05 19.36 -9.13
CA LEU A 150 -1.28 20.66 -9.77
C LEU A 150 -0.92 21.84 -8.84
N SER A 151 -1.16 21.70 -7.53
CA SER A 151 -0.93 22.77 -6.55
C SER A 151 0.43 22.75 -5.85
N SER A 152 1.29 21.75 -6.07
CA SER A 152 2.56 21.55 -5.33
C SER A 152 3.63 22.58 -5.71
N SER A 153 3.48 23.83 -5.26
CA SER A 153 4.40 24.94 -5.60
C SER A 153 5.28 25.34 -4.41
N TRP A 154 6.59 25.40 -4.65
CA TRP A 154 7.56 26.01 -3.74
C TRP A 154 8.30 27.14 -4.45
N ARG A 155 8.23 28.35 -3.87
CA ARG A 155 8.79 29.58 -4.46
C ARG A 155 8.35 29.82 -5.93
N GLY A 156 7.11 29.46 -6.24
CA GLY A 156 6.52 29.63 -7.57
C GLY A 156 6.83 28.51 -8.57
N ILE A 157 7.60 27.49 -8.19
CA ILE A 157 7.93 26.36 -9.06
C ILE A 157 7.23 25.11 -8.56
N ASN A 158 6.47 24.44 -9.44
CA ASN A 158 5.78 23.22 -9.10
C ASN A 158 6.77 22.05 -8.92
N GLN A 159 6.89 21.49 -7.71
CA GLN A 159 7.88 20.47 -7.35
C GLN A 159 7.57 19.08 -7.90
N ILE A 160 6.32 18.80 -8.23
CA ILE A 160 5.90 17.51 -8.78
C ILE A 160 5.93 17.57 -10.31
N LEU A 161 5.23 18.52 -10.90
CA LEU A 161 5.07 18.61 -12.36
C LEU A 161 6.37 18.95 -13.11
N ASN A 162 7.31 19.63 -12.46
CA ASN A 162 8.64 19.89 -13.05
C ASN A 162 9.68 18.79 -12.72
N ALA A 163 9.30 17.73 -12.02
CA ALA A 163 10.24 16.65 -11.73
C ALA A 163 10.57 15.88 -13.02
N GLY A 164 11.87 15.67 -13.26
CA GLY A 164 12.31 14.84 -14.37
C GLY A 164 11.74 13.43 -14.26
N GLY A 165 11.19 12.90 -15.36
CA GLY A 165 10.55 11.58 -15.40
C GLY A 165 9.16 11.50 -14.80
N ILE A 166 8.55 12.63 -14.38
CA ILE A 166 7.19 12.59 -13.80
C ILE A 166 6.12 12.16 -14.82
N GLY A 167 6.33 12.46 -16.10
CA GLY A 167 5.44 11.99 -17.17
C GLY A 167 5.35 10.46 -17.24
N ASP A 168 6.47 9.74 -17.01
CA ASP A 168 6.48 8.28 -16.95
C ASP A 168 5.73 7.77 -15.71
N VAL A 169 5.87 8.47 -14.57
CA VAL A 169 5.11 8.15 -13.35
C VAL A 169 3.62 8.28 -13.58
N PHE A 170 3.16 9.37 -14.20
CA PHE A 170 1.73 9.54 -14.51
C PHE A 170 1.24 8.53 -15.55
N ALA A 171 2.03 8.21 -16.57
CA ALA A 171 1.71 7.20 -17.55
C ALA A 171 1.52 5.80 -16.91
N GLU A 172 2.42 5.41 -16.01
CA GLU A 172 2.28 4.12 -15.31
C GLU A 172 1.11 4.14 -14.31
N LEU A 173 0.88 5.27 -13.63
CA LEU A 173 -0.26 5.43 -12.72
C LEU A 173 -1.60 5.33 -13.48
N TYR A 174 -1.67 5.88 -14.69
CA TYR A 174 -2.82 5.77 -15.58
C TYR A 174 -3.18 4.31 -15.84
N LEU A 175 -2.18 3.47 -16.15
CA LEU A 175 -2.38 2.04 -16.38
C LEU A 175 -2.85 1.30 -15.12
N LYS A 176 -2.23 1.59 -13.96
CA LYS A 176 -2.56 0.91 -12.69
C LYS A 176 -3.96 1.22 -12.17
N THR A 177 -4.47 2.40 -12.46
CA THR A 177 -5.78 2.86 -11.98
C THR A 177 -6.94 2.47 -12.90
N LYS A 178 -6.67 2.06 -14.14
CA LYS A 178 -7.64 1.82 -15.22
C LYS A 178 -8.76 0.83 -14.89
N CYS A 179 -8.48 -0.17 -14.06
CA CYS A 179 -9.44 -1.23 -13.72
C CYS A 179 -10.16 -1.01 -12.37
N LYS A 180 -9.78 0.02 -11.61
CA LYS A 180 -10.20 0.19 -10.21
C LYS A 180 -10.94 1.50 -9.97
N VAL A 181 -10.51 2.56 -10.62
CA VAL A 181 -11.15 3.86 -10.55
C VAL A 181 -12.39 3.85 -11.45
N LEU A 182 -13.55 4.20 -10.89
CA LEU A 182 -14.83 4.15 -11.61
C LEU A 182 -14.93 5.27 -12.64
N ASP A 183 -14.60 6.50 -12.23
CA ASP A 183 -14.59 7.68 -13.10
C ASP A 183 -13.25 7.87 -13.86
N HIS A 184 -12.48 6.79 -14.06
CA HIS A 184 -11.09 6.83 -14.54
C HIS A 184 -10.89 7.73 -15.76
N LYS A 185 -11.67 7.51 -16.82
CA LYS A 185 -11.54 8.28 -18.07
C LYS A 185 -11.78 9.76 -17.88
N LYS A 186 -12.78 10.12 -17.06
CA LYS A 186 -13.12 11.51 -16.79
C LYS A 186 -12.02 12.17 -15.97
N LEU A 187 -11.62 11.56 -14.86
CA LEU A 187 -10.60 12.13 -13.97
C LEU A 187 -9.26 12.35 -14.68
N TRP A 188 -8.82 11.39 -15.49
CA TRP A 188 -7.58 11.53 -16.26
C TRP A 188 -7.67 12.58 -17.35
N LYS A 189 -8.82 12.67 -18.04
CA LYS A 189 -9.04 13.71 -19.06
C LYS A 189 -9.04 15.11 -18.44
N ASP A 190 -9.78 15.31 -17.35
CA ASP A 190 -9.82 16.60 -16.64
C ASP A 190 -8.40 17.01 -16.19
N PHE A 191 -7.64 16.07 -15.61
CA PHE A 191 -6.26 16.33 -15.20
C PHE A 191 -5.35 16.68 -16.39
N TRP A 192 -5.48 15.98 -17.51
CA TRP A 192 -4.72 16.26 -18.74
C TRP A 192 -5.03 17.65 -19.31
N GLU A 193 -6.30 18.06 -19.33
CA GLU A 193 -6.70 19.40 -19.76
C GLU A 193 -6.04 20.47 -18.88
N GLU A 194 -6.05 20.30 -17.55
CA GLU A 194 -5.38 21.22 -16.63
C GLU A 194 -3.85 21.25 -16.79
N LEU A 195 -3.22 20.13 -17.13
CA LEU A 195 -1.78 20.08 -17.43
C LEU A 195 -1.45 20.93 -18.68
N ASN A 196 -2.22 20.76 -19.74
CA ASN A 196 -2.03 21.50 -20.99
C ASN A 196 -2.28 22.99 -20.83
N GLU A 197 -3.34 23.38 -20.10
CA GLU A 197 -3.61 24.80 -19.80
C GLU A 197 -2.44 25.47 -19.06
N LYS A 198 -1.68 24.68 -18.27
CA LYS A 198 -0.49 25.13 -17.55
C LYS A 198 0.82 24.96 -18.35
N GLY A 199 0.75 24.44 -19.57
CA GLY A 199 1.90 24.24 -20.46
C GLY A 199 2.77 23.03 -20.10
N PHE A 200 2.22 22.01 -19.42
CA PHE A 200 2.91 20.75 -19.18
C PHE A 200 2.52 19.71 -20.23
N GLU A 201 3.54 19.14 -20.88
CA GLU A 201 3.37 18.09 -21.88
C GLU A 201 4.08 16.82 -21.42
N TYR A 202 3.38 15.68 -21.47
CA TYR A 202 3.92 14.39 -21.04
C TYR A 202 3.69 13.32 -22.11
N PRO A 203 4.58 13.22 -23.12
CA PRO A 203 4.41 12.31 -24.25
C PRO A 203 4.09 10.84 -23.89
N PRO A 204 4.65 10.24 -22.82
CA PRO A 204 4.27 8.89 -22.41
C PRO A 204 2.80 8.75 -21.99
N LEU A 205 2.26 9.74 -21.26
CA LEU A 205 0.85 9.75 -20.84
C LEU A 205 -0.05 10.02 -22.04
N ASP A 206 0.33 11.01 -22.85
CA ASP A 206 -0.38 11.41 -24.07
C ASP A 206 -0.58 10.25 -25.04
N ALA A 207 0.47 9.45 -25.26
CA ALA A 207 0.41 8.28 -26.13
C ALA A 207 -0.61 7.24 -25.62
N LEU A 208 -0.66 6.99 -24.31
CA LEU A 208 -1.61 6.05 -23.71
C LEU A 208 -3.05 6.57 -23.80
N MET A 209 -3.27 7.82 -23.45
CA MET A 209 -4.61 8.43 -23.48
C MET A 209 -5.14 8.57 -24.91
N THR A 210 -4.28 8.84 -25.89
CA THR A 210 -4.64 8.85 -27.32
C THR A 210 -5.00 7.44 -27.79
N THR A 211 -4.19 6.44 -27.41
CA THR A 211 -4.46 5.02 -27.75
C THR A 211 -5.81 4.55 -27.22
N ASP A 212 -6.20 5.01 -26.03
CA ASP A 212 -7.50 4.70 -25.42
C ASP A 212 -8.65 5.60 -25.91
N GLY A 213 -8.37 6.56 -26.81
CA GLY A 213 -9.36 7.46 -27.39
C GLY A 213 -9.92 8.51 -26.41
N LEU A 214 -9.17 8.85 -25.35
CA LEU A 214 -9.57 9.88 -24.37
C LEU A 214 -9.27 11.29 -24.88
N ILE A 215 -8.18 11.44 -25.63
CA ILE A 215 -7.68 12.71 -26.17
C ILE A 215 -7.35 12.56 -27.65
N ILE A 216 -7.27 13.70 -28.34
CA ILE A 216 -6.79 13.81 -29.71
C ILE A 216 -5.69 14.87 -29.68
N ILE A 217 -4.50 14.50 -30.14
CA ILE A 217 -3.40 15.43 -30.31
C ILE A 217 -3.25 15.61 -31.81
N ASP A 218 -3.61 16.79 -32.29
CA ASP A 218 -3.38 17.14 -33.68
C ASP A 218 -1.86 17.15 -33.93
N PRO A 219 -1.39 16.53 -35.02
CA PRO A 219 0.03 16.61 -35.35
C PRO A 219 0.39 18.09 -35.53
N VAL A 220 1.35 18.56 -34.71
CA VAL A 220 1.93 19.89 -34.87
C VAL A 220 2.47 19.96 -36.29
N ASP A 221 2.00 20.94 -37.08
CA ASP A 221 2.45 21.19 -38.44
C ASP A 221 4.00 21.17 -38.47
N ALA A 222 4.55 20.15 -39.15
CA ALA A 222 5.98 19.91 -39.27
C ALA A 222 6.67 20.91 -40.21
#